data_AF-A0A942AT89-F1
#
_entry.id   AF-A0A942AT89-F1
#
_cell.length_a   1.000
_cell.length_b   1.000
_cell.length_c   1.000
_cell.angle_alpha   90.00
_cell.angle_beta   90.00
_cell.angle_gamma   90.00
#
_symmetry.space_group_name_H-M   'P 1'
#
loop_
_entity.id
_entity.type
_entity.pdbx_description
1 polymer ?
#
loop_
_entity_poly.entity_id
_entity_poly.type
_entity_poly.pdbx_seq_one_letter_code
_entity_poly.pdbx_strand_id
1 'polypeptide(L)'
;VATERAVDPTPTPTLTPTPTPTLTPTPTPSPTPTPTAEASASPTPKLRPERATCVLYRDGRIATEEYETFRTTRAMKDGAWQGWQFGPTLVRDGKPAEDVKKQSRNPRCMIGYYEPGHYCLVVIDGRQKGYSVGMNFKEMTDLAMSLGLKEAYNLDGGGSAVMTFNGEIISSPSGKGDARKLSDMIVIGEYLDEEHLAIFAPTPAPNETPAA
;
A
#
# COMPACT_ATOMS: atom_id res chain seq x y z
N VAL A 1 19.47 89.81 -50.64
CA VAL A 1 18.50 89.02 -51.45
C VAL A 1 17.98 87.92 -50.54
N ALA A 2 16.87 88.19 -49.85
CA ALA A 2 16.24 87.27 -48.91
C ALA A 2 15.06 86.59 -49.62
N THR A 3 15.06 85.27 -49.64
CA THR A 3 14.01 84.45 -50.24
C THR A 3 12.87 84.25 -49.25
N GLU A 4 11.67 84.64 -49.67
CA GLU A 4 10.41 84.50 -48.95
C GLU A 4 10.00 83.02 -48.93
N ARG A 5 9.83 82.44 -47.73
CA ARG A 5 9.24 81.10 -47.55
C ARG A 5 7.73 81.24 -47.46
N ALA A 6 7.03 80.55 -48.35
CA ALA A 6 5.57 80.40 -48.33
C ALA A 6 5.10 79.75 -47.01
N VAL A 7 4.01 80.28 -46.45
CA VAL A 7 3.30 79.74 -45.28
C VAL A 7 2.25 78.76 -45.78
N ASP A 8 2.34 77.50 -45.35
CA ASP A 8 1.34 76.46 -45.64
C ASP A 8 0.05 76.72 -44.83
N PRO A 9 -1.15 76.46 -45.39
CA PRO A 9 -2.40 76.70 -44.68
C PRO A 9 -2.62 75.65 -43.58
N THR A 10 -3.03 76.14 -42.41
CA THR A 10 -3.42 75.33 -41.24
C THR A 10 -4.59 74.39 -41.58
N PRO A 11 -4.51 73.09 -41.24
CA PRO A 11 -5.62 72.17 -41.49
C PRO A 11 -6.82 72.44 -40.57
N THR A 12 -8.02 72.45 -41.16
CA THR A 12 -9.31 72.53 -40.46
C THR A 12 -9.56 71.24 -39.66
N PRO A 13 -10.00 71.29 -38.39
CA PRO A 13 -10.30 70.09 -37.62
C PRO A 13 -11.58 69.41 -38.15
N THR A 14 -11.45 68.16 -38.58
CA THR A 14 -12.58 67.28 -38.92
C THR A 14 -13.25 66.79 -37.64
N LEU A 15 -14.55 67.06 -37.48
CA LEU A 15 -15.34 66.54 -36.37
C LEU A 15 -15.41 65.01 -36.45
N THR A 16 -14.87 64.34 -35.44
CA THR A 16 -14.95 62.88 -35.29
C THR A 16 -16.37 62.50 -34.86
N PRO A 17 -17.05 61.55 -35.52
CA PRO A 17 -18.35 61.08 -35.06
C PRO A 17 -18.21 60.34 -33.72
N THR A 18 -19.04 60.71 -32.74
CA THR A 18 -19.17 60.03 -31.46
C THR A 18 -19.58 58.57 -31.66
N PRO A 19 -18.90 57.57 -31.05
CA PRO A 19 -19.31 56.18 -31.19
C PRO A 19 -20.66 55.94 -30.51
N THR A 20 -21.60 55.36 -31.26
CA THR A 20 -22.86 54.83 -30.73
C THR A 20 -22.55 53.66 -29.78
N PRO A 21 -23.12 53.61 -28.56
CA PRO A 21 -22.89 52.48 -27.66
C PRO A 21 -23.46 51.19 -28.29
N THR A 22 -22.57 50.24 -28.57
CA THR A 22 -22.96 48.88 -28.97
C THR A 22 -23.54 48.16 -27.76
N LEU A 23 -24.80 47.73 -27.85
CA LEU A 23 -25.41 46.88 -26.83
C LEU A 23 -24.58 45.60 -26.68
N THR A 24 -24.00 45.40 -25.50
CA THR A 24 -23.31 44.15 -25.15
C THR A 24 -24.34 43.02 -25.14
N PRO A 25 -24.14 41.91 -25.88
CA PRO A 25 -25.04 40.78 -25.80
C PRO A 25 -25.02 40.21 -24.39
N THR A 26 -26.20 40.04 -23.79
CA THR A 26 -26.39 39.31 -22.54
C THR A 26 -25.74 37.92 -22.65
N PRO A 27 -24.95 37.46 -21.65
CA PRO A 27 -24.37 36.12 -21.71
C PRO A 27 -25.50 35.08 -21.80
N THR A 28 -25.46 34.27 -22.84
CA THR A 28 -26.32 33.09 -22.97
C THR A 28 -26.08 32.18 -21.75
N PRO A 29 -27.13 31.71 -21.04
CA PRO A 29 -26.93 30.75 -19.97
C PRO A 29 -26.25 29.51 -20.56
N SER A 30 -25.08 29.17 -20.00
CA SER A 30 -24.40 27.92 -20.32
C SER A 30 -25.38 26.77 -20.07
N PRO A 31 -25.49 25.76 -20.97
CA PRO A 31 -26.35 24.61 -20.70
C PRO A 31 -25.88 23.96 -19.39
N THR A 32 -26.79 23.86 -18.43
CA THR A 32 -26.62 23.01 -17.26
C THR A 32 -26.24 21.62 -17.75
N PRO A 33 -25.15 20.99 -17.27
CA PRO A 33 -24.84 19.63 -17.67
C PRO A 33 -26.04 18.75 -17.30
N THR A 34 -26.64 18.12 -18.32
CA THR A 34 -27.61 17.04 -18.14
C THR A 34 -27.00 16.02 -17.17
N PRO A 35 -27.70 15.58 -16.11
CA PRO A 35 -27.20 14.50 -15.28
C PRO A 35 -26.95 13.31 -16.21
N THR A 36 -25.68 12.96 -16.40
CA THR A 36 -25.30 11.72 -17.06
C THR A 36 -26.05 10.62 -16.34
N ALA A 37 -26.89 9.90 -17.08
CA ALA A 37 -27.60 8.74 -16.56
C ALA A 37 -26.59 7.89 -15.79
N GLU A 38 -26.87 7.75 -14.49
CA GLU A 38 -26.13 6.92 -13.56
C GLU A 38 -25.83 5.60 -14.27
N ALA A 39 -24.54 5.28 -14.39
CA ALA A 39 -24.13 3.99 -14.89
C ALA A 39 -24.88 2.94 -14.07
N SER A 40 -25.79 2.22 -14.74
CA SER A 40 -26.54 1.09 -14.19
C SER A 40 -25.58 0.28 -13.33
N ALA A 41 -25.88 0.21 -12.03
CA ALA A 41 -25.08 -0.50 -11.05
C ALA A 41 -24.82 -1.90 -11.57
N SER A 42 -23.59 -2.15 -11.99
CA SER A 42 -23.11 -3.49 -12.28
C SER A 42 -23.37 -4.33 -11.03
N PRO A 43 -23.91 -5.56 -11.15
CA PRO A 43 -24.24 -6.36 -9.98
C PRO A 43 -22.98 -6.50 -9.11
N THR A 44 -23.11 -6.14 -7.82
CA THR A 44 -22.04 -6.25 -6.83
C THR A 44 -21.35 -7.61 -6.96
N PRO A 45 -20.05 -7.69 -7.29
CA PRO A 45 -19.34 -8.94 -7.25
C PRO A 45 -19.42 -9.47 -5.82
N LYS A 46 -20.08 -10.62 -5.66
CA LYS A 46 -20.23 -11.32 -4.38
C LYS A 46 -18.87 -11.88 -3.97
N LEU A 47 -18.34 -11.40 -2.85
CA LEU A 47 -17.24 -11.94 -2.03
C LEU A 47 -16.14 -12.73 -2.78
N ARG A 48 -14.98 -12.11 -3.01
CA ARG A 48 -13.67 -12.65 -2.62
C ARG A 48 -12.48 -11.82 -3.08
N PRO A 49 -11.48 -11.80 -2.19
CA PRO A 49 -10.16 -12.31 -2.53
C PRO A 49 -9.76 -13.34 -1.48
N GLU A 50 -9.79 -14.62 -1.85
CA GLU A 50 -8.88 -15.58 -1.22
C GLU A 50 -7.41 -15.23 -1.51
N ARG A 51 -7.20 -14.44 -2.57
CA ARG A 51 -5.90 -14.01 -3.04
C ARG A 51 -5.83 -12.51 -3.19
N ALA A 52 -4.84 -11.93 -2.53
CA ALA A 52 -4.44 -10.54 -2.65
C ALA A 52 -2.96 -10.51 -3.01
N THR A 53 -2.48 -9.40 -3.55
CA THR A 53 -1.05 -9.15 -3.77
C THR A 53 -0.59 -8.10 -2.78
N CYS A 54 0.43 -8.43 -1.98
CA CYS A 54 1.17 -7.46 -1.18
C CYS A 54 2.37 -6.99 -2.00
N VAL A 55 2.58 -5.67 -2.10
CA VAL A 55 3.69 -5.07 -2.84
C VAL A 55 4.48 -4.17 -1.90
N LEU A 56 5.79 -4.38 -1.86
CA LEU A 56 6.75 -3.45 -1.28
C LEU A 56 7.31 -2.57 -2.40
N TYR A 57 7.18 -1.27 -2.23
CA TYR A 57 7.68 -0.25 -3.16
C TYR A 57 9.08 0.24 -2.73
N ARG A 58 9.83 0.81 -3.68
CA ARG A 58 11.19 1.34 -3.42
C ARG A 58 11.22 2.49 -2.42
N ASP A 59 10.11 3.20 -2.24
CA ASP A 59 9.96 4.26 -1.23
C ASP A 59 9.72 3.70 0.18
N GLY A 60 9.67 2.37 0.35
CA GLY A 60 9.42 1.70 1.61
C GLY A 60 7.93 1.49 1.91
N ARG A 61 7.01 1.99 1.09
CA ARG A 61 5.57 1.77 1.29
C ARG A 61 5.21 0.31 1.01
N ILE A 62 4.35 -0.27 1.84
CA ILE A 62 3.62 -1.49 1.51
C ILE A 62 2.20 -1.10 1.09
N ALA A 63 1.68 -1.76 0.06
CA ALA A 63 0.26 -1.74 -0.26
C ALA A 63 -0.25 -3.14 -0.60
N THR A 64 -1.51 -3.37 -0.28
CA THR A 64 -2.22 -4.59 -0.62
C THR A 64 -3.29 -4.29 -1.66
N GLU A 65 -3.37 -5.11 -2.70
CA GLU A 65 -4.40 -5.00 -3.73
C GLU A 65 -5.02 -6.36 -4.00
N GLU A 66 -6.32 -6.38 -4.27
CA GLU A 66 -7.01 -7.63 -4.56
C GLU A 66 -6.59 -8.19 -5.92
N TYR A 67 -6.57 -9.51 -6.04
CA TYR A 67 -6.09 -10.20 -7.23
C TYR A 67 -6.76 -9.69 -8.53
N GLU A 68 -8.06 -9.40 -8.49
CA GLU A 68 -8.84 -8.96 -9.66
C GLU A 68 -8.46 -7.55 -10.13
N THR A 69 -8.07 -6.68 -9.21
CA THR A 69 -7.76 -5.27 -9.49
C THR A 69 -6.27 -5.00 -9.63
N PHE A 70 -5.43 -5.93 -9.17
CA PHE A 70 -3.98 -5.80 -9.26
C PHE A 70 -3.51 -5.79 -10.72
N ARG A 71 -2.61 -4.84 -11.04
CA ARG A 71 -1.99 -4.73 -12.37
C ARG A 71 -0.49 -4.53 -12.23
N THR A 72 0.29 -5.53 -12.63
CA THR A 72 1.76 -5.52 -12.52
C THR A 72 2.39 -4.34 -13.23
N THR A 73 1.94 -3.99 -14.44
CA THR A 73 2.49 -2.86 -15.20
C THR A 73 2.32 -1.53 -14.48
N ARG A 74 1.17 -1.32 -13.82
CA ARG A 74 0.93 -0.15 -12.97
C ARG A 74 1.84 -0.18 -11.74
N ALA A 75 1.88 -1.29 -11.01
CA ALA A 75 2.72 -1.42 -9.82
C ALA A 75 4.21 -1.16 -10.13
N MET A 76 4.72 -1.71 -11.24
CA MET A 76 6.10 -1.47 -11.69
C MET A 76 6.37 -0.01 -12.05
N LYS A 77 5.43 0.65 -12.74
CA LYS A 77 5.53 2.09 -13.04
C LYS A 77 5.55 2.94 -11.76
N ASP A 78 4.80 2.50 -10.75
CA ASP A 78 4.72 3.15 -9.44
C ASP A 78 5.91 2.80 -8.51
N GLY A 79 6.90 2.05 -9.01
CA GLY A 79 8.15 1.76 -8.27
C GLY A 79 8.10 0.50 -7.40
N ALA A 80 7.28 -0.49 -7.76
CA ALA A 80 7.28 -1.80 -7.09
C ALA A 80 8.70 -2.41 -7.08
N TRP A 81 9.07 -2.98 -5.95
CA TRP A 81 10.36 -3.65 -5.75
C TRP A 81 10.18 -5.15 -5.54
N GLN A 82 9.29 -5.55 -4.64
CA GLN A 82 8.97 -6.93 -4.34
C GLN A 82 7.46 -7.13 -4.26
N GLY A 83 6.98 -8.34 -4.54
CA GLY A 83 5.57 -8.67 -4.47
C GLY A 83 5.34 -10.11 -4.01
N TRP A 84 4.31 -10.31 -3.20
CA TRP A 84 3.90 -11.62 -2.67
C TRP A 84 2.42 -11.85 -2.95
N GLN A 85 2.07 -13.05 -3.39
CA GLN A 85 0.70 -13.42 -3.75
C GLN A 85 0.21 -14.61 -2.93
N PHE A 86 -0.31 -14.29 -1.76
CA PHE A 86 -1.02 -15.13 -0.82
C PHE A 86 -2.36 -14.47 -0.49
N GLY A 87 -2.45 -13.74 0.62
CA GLY A 87 -3.67 -13.09 1.08
C GLY A 87 -4.41 -13.93 2.12
N PRO A 88 -5.52 -13.39 2.67
CA PRO A 88 -6.12 -12.11 2.31
C PRO A 88 -5.38 -10.92 2.95
N THR A 89 -5.76 -9.71 2.52
CA THR A 89 -5.57 -8.49 3.30
C THR A 89 -6.40 -8.57 4.58
N LEU A 90 -5.80 -8.26 5.72
CA LEU A 90 -6.44 -8.34 7.05
C LEU A 90 -6.79 -6.95 7.60
N VAL A 91 -5.92 -5.97 7.35
CA VAL A 91 -6.10 -4.56 7.72
C VAL A 91 -5.66 -3.71 6.53
N ARG A 92 -6.47 -2.69 6.21
CA ARG A 92 -6.20 -1.69 5.17
C ARG A 92 -6.50 -0.30 5.71
N ASP A 93 -5.60 0.65 5.50
CA ASP A 93 -5.72 2.03 5.99
C ASP A 93 -6.07 2.12 7.48
N GLY A 94 -5.48 1.24 8.30
CA GLY A 94 -5.69 1.16 9.75
C GLY A 94 -7.09 0.67 10.15
N LYS A 95 -7.81 0.02 9.23
CA LYS A 95 -9.15 -0.54 9.48
C LYS A 95 -9.19 -2.02 9.12
N PRO A 96 -9.99 -2.83 9.82
CA PRO A 96 -10.22 -4.22 9.43
C PRO A 96 -10.66 -4.31 7.97
N ALA A 97 -10.06 -5.21 7.20
CA ALA A 97 -10.51 -5.47 5.85
C ALA A 97 -11.93 -6.07 5.88
N GLU A 98 -12.79 -5.59 4.98
CA GLU A 98 -14.11 -6.16 4.78
C GLU A 98 -13.98 -7.52 4.06
N ASP A 99 -14.98 -8.39 4.19
CA ASP A 99 -15.09 -9.64 3.41
C ASP A 99 -13.98 -10.70 3.58
N VAL A 100 -13.22 -10.64 4.69
CA VAL A 100 -12.26 -11.70 5.04
C VAL A 100 -12.99 -13.01 5.32
N LYS A 101 -12.80 -14.01 4.44
CA LYS A 101 -13.43 -15.32 4.55
C LYS A 101 -13.02 -16.00 5.86
N LYS A 102 -14.01 -16.50 6.61
CA LYS A 102 -13.76 -17.29 7.83
C LYS A 102 -12.88 -18.49 7.53
N GLN A 103 -11.90 -18.73 8.40
CA GLN A 103 -10.99 -19.86 8.36
C GLN A 103 -10.88 -20.48 9.75
N SER A 104 -10.49 -21.74 9.83
CA SER A 104 -10.14 -22.36 11.11
C SER A 104 -8.79 -21.83 11.62
N ARG A 105 -8.56 -22.03 12.92
CA ARG A 105 -7.26 -21.74 13.54
C ARG A 105 -6.18 -22.63 12.94
N ASN A 106 -5.06 -22.02 12.57
CA ASN A 106 -3.88 -22.68 12.03
C ASN A 106 -2.63 -21.91 12.46
N PRO A 107 -1.42 -22.49 12.32
CA PRO A 107 -0.20 -21.69 12.27
C PRO A 107 -0.29 -20.68 11.11
N ARG A 108 0.22 -19.47 11.30
CA ARG A 108 0.07 -18.34 10.36
C ARG A 108 1.35 -17.52 10.27
N CYS A 109 1.53 -16.86 9.13
CA CYS A 109 2.52 -15.80 8.95
C CYS A 109 1.79 -14.54 8.46
N MET A 110 2.22 -13.38 8.94
CA MET A 110 1.66 -12.07 8.56
C MET A 110 2.78 -11.05 8.40
N ILE A 111 2.65 -10.22 7.37
CA ILE A 111 3.41 -8.98 7.24
C ILE A 111 2.50 -7.80 7.57
N GLY A 112 2.97 -6.97 8.48
CA GLY A 112 2.36 -5.74 8.94
C GLY A 112 3.19 -4.53 8.55
N TYR A 113 2.53 -3.38 8.45
CA TYR A 113 3.14 -2.12 8.03
C TYR A 113 2.58 -0.97 8.86
N TYR A 114 3.47 -0.12 9.36
CA TYR A 114 3.12 1.12 10.05
C TYR A 114 3.21 2.30 9.07
N GLU A 115 4.39 2.49 8.50
CA GLU A 115 4.76 3.58 7.60
C GLU A 115 6.02 3.18 6.79
N PRO A 116 6.44 3.95 5.77
CA PRO A 116 7.53 3.54 4.90
C PRO A 116 8.81 3.19 5.68
N GLY A 117 9.31 1.96 5.49
CA GLY A 117 10.50 1.45 6.19
C GLY A 117 10.25 0.87 7.59
N HIS A 118 9.02 0.93 8.12
CA HIS A 118 8.67 0.37 9.43
C HIS A 118 7.62 -0.73 9.30
N TYR A 119 8.06 -1.97 9.49
CA TYR A 119 7.28 -3.18 9.27
C TYR A 119 7.20 -4.05 10.53
N CYS A 120 6.22 -4.95 10.57
CA CYS A 120 6.05 -5.95 11.61
C CYS A 120 5.92 -7.33 10.96
N LEU A 121 6.80 -8.29 11.28
CA LEU A 121 6.66 -9.67 10.84
C LEU A 121 6.15 -10.51 12.00
N VAL A 122 5.07 -11.25 11.79
CA VAL A 122 4.43 -12.06 12.81
C VAL A 122 4.35 -13.51 12.35
N VAL A 123 4.86 -14.42 13.17
CA VAL A 123 4.64 -15.87 13.03
C VAL A 123 3.84 -16.34 14.23
N ILE A 124 2.81 -17.13 13.95
CA ILE A 124 1.91 -17.71 14.93
C ILE A 124 2.08 -19.23 14.84
N ASP A 125 2.61 -19.84 15.88
CA ASP A 125 2.66 -21.29 16.01
C ASP A 125 1.25 -21.88 16.08
N GLY A 126 1.09 -23.18 15.83
CA GLY A 126 -0.22 -23.81 15.93
C GLY A 126 -0.20 -25.33 15.81
N ARG A 127 -1.38 -25.95 15.95
CA ARG A 127 -1.59 -27.41 15.94
C ARG A 127 -0.83 -28.17 17.03
N GLN A 128 -0.55 -27.51 18.15
CA GLN A 128 0.22 -28.03 19.27
C GLN A 128 -0.63 -28.00 20.55
N LYS A 129 -1.16 -29.17 20.95
CA LYS A 129 -2.00 -29.29 22.16
C LYS A 129 -1.21 -28.84 23.40
N GLY A 130 -1.78 -27.93 24.18
CA GLY A 130 -1.17 -27.42 25.41
C GLY A 130 -0.16 -26.28 25.22
N TYR A 131 0.13 -25.88 23.98
CA TYR A 131 1.02 -24.77 23.66
C TYR A 131 0.33 -23.73 22.78
N SER A 132 0.14 -24.03 21.49
CA SER A 132 -0.56 -23.15 20.56
C SER A 132 -1.52 -23.90 19.64
N VAL A 133 -2.76 -23.42 19.58
CA VAL A 133 -3.78 -23.89 18.63
C VAL A 133 -3.78 -23.09 17.33
N GLY A 134 -2.96 -22.03 17.24
CA GLY A 134 -2.94 -21.11 16.10
C GLY A 134 -4.07 -20.08 16.12
N MET A 135 -4.15 -19.28 15.05
CA MET A 135 -5.16 -18.23 14.89
C MET A 135 -5.97 -18.39 13.60
N ASN A 136 -7.24 -17.98 13.68
CA ASN A 136 -8.06 -17.71 12.51
C ASN A 136 -7.86 -16.26 12.02
N PHE A 137 -8.38 -15.94 10.84
CA PHE A 137 -8.17 -14.60 10.27
C PHE A 137 -8.82 -13.47 11.07
N LYS A 138 -9.94 -13.71 11.76
CA LYS A 138 -10.53 -12.69 12.64
C LYS A 138 -9.58 -12.35 13.78
N GLU A 139 -9.02 -13.37 14.43
CA GLU A 139 -8.05 -13.22 15.52
C GLU A 139 -6.77 -12.53 15.03
N MET A 140 -6.30 -12.85 13.82
CA MET A 140 -5.16 -12.15 13.21
C MET A 140 -5.47 -10.69 12.91
N THR A 141 -6.67 -10.38 12.42
CA THR A 141 -7.11 -9.00 12.21
C THR A 141 -7.19 -8.26 13.55
N ASP A 142 -7.79 -8.86 14.58
CA ASP A 142 -7.88 -8.26 15.92
C ASP A 142 -6.47 -7.99 16.49
N LEU A 143 -5.52 -8.91 16.32
CA LEU A 143 -4.11 -8.73 16.69
C LEU A 143 -3.44 -7.62 15.88
N ALA A 144 -3.65 -7.57 14.56
CA ALA A 144 -3.09 -6.52 13.72
C ALA A 144 -3.58 -5.12 14.14
N MET A 145 -4.86 -5.01 14.48
CA MET A 145 -5.46 -3.79 15.00
C MET A 145 -4.90 -3.41 16.37
N SER A 146 -4.69 -4.37 17.28
CA SER A 146 -4.12 -4.09 18.60
C SER A 146 -2.65 -3.68 18.55
N LEU A 147 -1.90 -4.18 17.57
CA LEU A 147 -0.52 -3.77 17.28
C LEU A 147 -0.44 -2.40 16.59
N GLY A 148 -1.56 -1.80 16.19
CA GLY A 148 -1.60 -0.49 15.52
C GLY A 148 -1.16 -0.51 14.06
N LEU A 149 -1.27 -1.65 13.38
CA LEU A 149 -0.84 -1.78 11.98
C LEU A 149 -1.74 -0.97 11.04
N LYS A 150 -1.13 -0.24 10.10
CA LYS A 150 -1.85 0.47 9.03
C LYS A 150 -2.23 -0.46 7.88
N GLU A 151 -1.35 -1.39 7.52
CA GLU A 151 -1.68 -2.51 6.65
C GLU A 151 -1.28 -3.82 7.33
N ALA A 152 -2.05 -4.89 7.10
CA ALA A 152 -1.69 -6.23 7.52
C ALA A 152 -2.13 -7.25 6.46
N TYR A 153 -1.25 -8.19 6.14
CA TYR A 153 -1.42 -9.12 5.04
C TYR A 153 -0.99 -10.53 5.43
N ASN A 154 -1.84 -11.52 5.16
CA ASN A 154 -1.56 -12.92 5.43
C ASN A 154 -0.62 -13.54 4.37
N LEU A 155 0.38 -14.28 4.83
CA LEU A 155 1.32 -15.08 4.03
C LEU A 155 0.98 -16.58 4.09
N ASP A 156 1.80 -17.44 3.48
CA ASP A 156 1.67 -18.89 3.69
C ASP A 156 1.82 -19.25 5.18
N GLY A 157 1.11 -20.29 5.60
CA GLY A 157 1.08 -20.72 6.99
C GLY A 157 1.07 -22.24 7.12
N GLY A 158 0.41 -22.74 8.16
CA GLY A 158 0.40 -24.18 8.44
C GLY A 158 1.82 -24.71 8.65
N GLY A 159 2.18 -25.79 7.95
CA GLY A 159 3.52 -26.38 8.07
C GLY A 159 4.65 -25.52 7.54
N SER A 160 4.32 -24.44 6.81
CA SER A 160 5.29 -23.47 6.29
C SER A 160 5.53 -22.31 7.27
N ALA A 161 4.76 -22.20 8.35
CA ALA A 161 4.94 -21.11 9.32
C ALA A 161 6.20 -21.36 10.17
N VAL A 162 7.25 -20.59 9.88
CA VAL A 162 8.56 -20.68 10.53
C VAL A 162 9.16 -19.28 10.60
N MET A 163 9.74 -18.93 11.75
CA MET A 163 10.59 -17.75 11.91
C MET A 163 12.00 -18.19 12.28
N THR A 164 12.99 -17.60 11.60
CA THR A 164 14.39 -17.78 11.93
C THR A 164 15.02 -16.45 12.36
N PHE A 165 16.01 -16.54 13.23
CA PHE A 165 16.85 -15.42 13.63
C PHE A 165 18.31 -15.91 13.64
N ASN A 166 19.18 -15.21 12.91
CA ASN A 166 20.60 -15.58 12.75
C ASN A 166 20.85 -17.06 12.39
N GLY A 167 20.01 -17.62 11.52
CA GLY A 167 20.13 -19.01 11.06
C GLY A 167 19.48 -20.05 11.98
N GLU A 168 19.00 -19.66 13.16
CA GLU A 168 18.31 -20.55 14.09
C GLU A 168 16.80 -20.39 13.99
N ILE A 169 16.05 -21.49 14.11
CA ILE A 169 14.59 -21.45 14.19
C ILE A 169 14.19 -21.00 15.60
N ILE A 170 13.45 -19.91 15.69
CA ILE A 170 12.95 -19.36 16.97
C ILE A 170 11.45 -19.58 17.18
N SER A 171 10.72 -19.98 16.13
CA SER A 171 9.33 -20.47 16.23
C SER A 171 9.26 -21.94 16.63
N SER A 172 8.06 -22.48 16.88
CA SER A 172 7.81 -23.92 17.00
C SER A 172 7.00 -24.44 15.80
N PRO A 173 7.64 -24.87 14.69
CA PRO A 173 6.95 -25.28 13.46
C PRO A 173 5.98 -26.43 13.68
N SER A 174 4.83 -26.39 12.99
CA SER A 174 3.86 -27.49 13.10
C SER A 174 4.38 -28.75 12.38
N GLY A 175 4.77 -29.75 13.14
CA GLY A 175 5.38 -31.00 12.67
C GLY A 175 5.87 -31.82 13.86
N LYS A 176 6.54 -32.96 13.65
CA LYS A 176 7.25 -33.69 14.73
C LYS A 176 8.54 -32.95 15.18
N GLY A 177 8.51 -31.62 15.21
CA GLY A 177 9.66 -30.75 15.50
C GLY A 177 10.36 -30.15 14.28
N ASP A 178 10.21 -30.74 13.08
CA ASP A 178 10.93 -30.28 11.89
C ASP A 178 10.16 -29.21 11.09
N ALA A 179 10.86 -28.13 10.72
CA ALA A 179 10.38 -27.18 9.72
C ALA A 179 10.24 -27.84 8.34
N ARG A 180 9.15 -27.52 7.62
CA ARG A 180 9.00 -27.91 6.22
C ARG A 180 10.11 -27.25 5.37
N LYS A 181 10.65 -27.98 4.39
CA LYS A 181 11.51 -27.38 3.36
C LYS A 181 10.69 -26.46 2.46
N LEU A 182 11.08 -25.20 2.37
CA LEU A 182 10.43 -24.16 1.57
C LEU A 182 11.38 -23.67 0.47
N SER A 183 10.80 -23.14 -0.61
CA SER A 183 11.54 -22.63 -1.77
C SER A 183 11.87 -21.13 -1.66
N ASP A 184 11.19 -20.41 -0.76
CA ASP A 184 11.24 -18.95 -0.63
C ASP A 184 11.21 -18.52 0.84
N MET A 185 11.63 -17.28 1.09
CA MET A 185 11.63 -16.65 2.40
C MET A 185 11.61 -15.12 2.26
N ILE A 186 11.09 -14.43 3.27
CA ILE A 186 11.29 -12.99 3.45
C ILE A 186 12.44 -12.81 4.44
N VAL A 187 13.48 -12.09 4.04
CA VAL A 187 14.66 -11.83 4.87
C VAL A 187 14.78 -10.34 5.10
N ILE A 188 14.95 -9.97 6.37
CA ILE A 188 15.40 -8.64 6.77
C ILE A 188 16.79 -8.82 7.38
N GLY A 189 17.77 -8.14 6.82
CA GLY A 189 19.14 -8.22 7.29
C GLY A 189 20.03 -7.27 6.52
N GLU A 190 21.20 -7.01 7.09
CA GLU A 190 22.27 -6.28 6.43
C GLU A 190 23.23 -7.28 5.78
N TYR A 191 23.70 -6.94 4.58
CA TYR A 191 24.85 -7.62 4.01
C TYR A 191 26.09 -7.11 4.72
N LEU A 192 26.61 -7.90 5.65
CA LEU A 192 27.93 -7.66 6.22
C LEU A 192 28.97 -8.17 5.23
N ASP A 193 29.94 -7.34 4.85
CA ASP A 193 31.15 -7.86 4.22
C ASP A 193 31.96 -8.70 5.21
N GLU A 194 32.96 -9.43 4.72
CA GLU A 194 33.81 -10.31 5.52
C GLU A 194 34.45 -9.59 6.74
N GLU A 195 34.64 -8.27 6.68
CA GLU A 195 35.23 -7.46 7.74
C GLU A 195 34.23 -7.14 8.86
N HIS A 196 32.94 -7.03 8.54
CA HIS A 196 31.88 -6.62 9.48
C HIS A 196 31.10 -7.77 10.13
N LEU A 197 31.29 -9.03 9.70
CA LEU A 197 30.66 -10.21 10.32
C LEU A 197 30.94 -10.32 11.84
N ALA A 198 32.07 -9.78 12.31
CA ALA A 198 32.49 -9.86 13.72
C ALA A 198 31.97 -8.72 14.61
N ILE A 199 31.36 -7.67 14.06
CA ILE A 199 31.10 -6.40 14.79
C ILE A 199 29.68 -6.34 15.39
N PHE A 200 28.69 -7.05 14.80
CA PHE A 200 27.27 -6.88 15.15
C PHE A 200 26.54 -8.11 15.74
N ALA A 201 27.23 -9.23 15.99
CA ALA A 201 26.62 -10.37 16.66
C ALA A 201 27.05 -10.44 18.15
N PRO A 202 26.42 -9.61 19.00
CA PRO A 202 25.66 -10.25 20.08
C PRO A 202 24.34 -9.49 20.36
N THR A 203 23.22 -10.09 19.97
CA THR A 203 21.88 -9.70 20.44
C THR A 203 21.36 -10.86 21.30
N PRO A 204 20.70 -10.60 22.45
CA PRO A 204 20.60 -11.57 23.55
C PRO A 204 19.88 -12.85 23.14
N ALA A 205 20.34 -13.96 23.71
CA ALA A 205 19.70 -15.25 23.58
C ALA A 205 18.22 -15.15 24.03
N PRO A 206 17.26 -15.80 23.36
CA PRO A 206 15.83 -15.72 23.68
C PRO A 206 15.40 -16.32 25.03
N ASN A 207 16.34 -16.56 25.96
CA ASN A 207 16.09 -17.23 27.23
C ASN A 207 16.13 -16.33 28.47
N GLU A 208 16.28 -15.01 28.33
CA GLU A 208 16.05 -14.13 29.48
C GLU A 208 14.55 -13.95 29.69
N THR A 209 14.05 -14.64 30.72
CA THR A 209 12.72 -14.43 31.28
C THR A 209 12.58 -12.95 31.64
N PRO A 210 11.46 -12.26 31.32
CA PRO A 210 11.30 -10.86 31.67
C PRO A 210 11.50 -10.70 33.18
N ALA A 211 12.38 -9.78 33.58
CA ALA A 211 12.53 -9.42 34.98
C ALA A 211 11.16 -8.99 35.54
N ALA A 212 10.82 -9.54 36.70
CA ALA A 212 9.56 -9.34 37.40
C ALA A 212 9.32 -7.89 37.84
#